data_AF-A0A819DMD5-F1
#
_entry.id   AF-A0A819DMD5-F1
#
_cell.length_a   1.000
_cell.length_b   1.000
_cell.length_c   1.000
_cell.angle_alpha   90.00
_cell.angle_beta   90.00
_cell.angle_gamma   90.00
#
_symmetry.space_group_name_H-M   'P 1'
#
loop_
_entity.id
_entity.type
_entity.pdbx_description
1 polymer ?
#
loop_
_entity_poly.entity_id
_entity_poly.type
_entity_poly.pdbx_seq_one_letter_code
_entity_poly.pdbx_strand_id
1 'polypeptide(L)'
;MEMAGSLIAFACGSRCPAMDGQQRNGLFTKHLLQHIKTPNEDIQLLLRAVRKGVVEESKSRQTPFVLHENKDKDKRTLEWSERWSIALQAAIGVNYLHQLSPAILHGDLKSANFLLERNYEGYSVKLCDFGVAQIRNATTRLTTANNQRSITLSWTAPEILNLEDYTEKSDIYSLGIVYWELATCKIPYERFRDDVIRQYVLGGQRLKNLENTPPTFRTIIEKCWAHNPNNRPKSDKLIQMIKQCISVEGNSLLVFFCV
;
A
#
# COMPACT_ATOMS: atom_id res chain seq x y z
N MET A 1 -2.48 19.91 2.16
CA MET A 1 -2.18 19.30 0.86
C MET A 1 -0.68 19.07 0.65
N GLU A 2 0.21 19.98 1.07
CA GLU A 2 1.67 19.76 1.01
C GLU A 2 2.18 18.51 1.75
N MET A 3 1.61 18.18 2.91
CA MET A 3 2.01 16.98 3.69
C MET A 3 1.70 15.63 3.02
N ALA A 4 0.85 15.59 1.99
CA ALA A 4 0.55 14.35 1.28
C ALA A 4 1.55 14.06 0.15
N GLY A 5 2.11 15.12 -0.47
CA GLY A 5 3.13 14.98 -1.51
C GLY A 5 4.47 14.47 -0.98
N SER A 6 4.79 14.70 0.29
CA SER A 6 6.00 14.18 0.95
C SER A 6 5.93 12.68 1.29
N LEU A 7 4.72 12.09 1.24
CA LEU A 7 4.45 10.66 1.52
C LEU A 7 4.54 9.78 0.27
N ILE A 8 4.97 10.33 -0.87
CA ILE A 8 5.24 9.58 -2.09
C ILE A 8 6.75 9.57 -2.30
N ALA A 9 7.33 8.36 -2.35
CA ALA A 9 8.72 8.17 -2.74
C ALA A 9 8.77 7.52 -4.10
N PHE A 10 9.73 7.94 -4.91
CA PHE A 10 10.01 7.28 -6.17
C PHE A 10 11.32 6.51 -6.03
N ALA A 11 11.25 5.31 -5.44
CA ALA A 11 12.41 4.42 -5.41
C ALA A 11 12.61 3.74 -6.76
N CYS A 12 13.85 3.79 -7.23
CA CYS A 12 14.35 2.93 -8.30
C CYS A 12 14.52 1.52 -7.69
N GLY A 13 13.53 0.64 -7.87
CA GLY A 13 13.52 -0.68 -7.23
C GLY A 13 14.76 -1.52 -7.59
N SER A 14 15.59 -1.88 -6.61
CA SER A 14 16.85 -2.62 -6.78
C SER A 14 16.68 -4.13 -7.04
N ARG A 15 15.47 -4.63 -7.31
CA ARG A 15 15.20 -6.08 -7.37
C ARG A 15 14.29 -6.51 -8.53
N CYS A 16 14.48 -5.94 -9.71
CA CYS A 16 14.03 -6.54 -10.96
C CYS A 16 15.12 -6.44 -12.03
N PRO A 17 15.80 -7.52 -12.42
CA PRO A 17 16.86 -7.50 -13.41
C PRO A 17 16.40 -7.24 -14.86
N ALA A 18 15.17 -6.74 -15.09
CA ALA A 18 14.60 -6.65 -16.43
C ALA A 18 14.27 -5.23 -16.93
N MET A 19 14.14 -4.21 -16.07
CA MET A 19 13.94 -2.81 -16.49
C MET A 19 14.42 -1.84 -15.40
N ASP A 20 15.20 -0.84 -15.80
CA ASP A 20 15.67 0.26 -14.96
C ASP A 20 14.49 1.11 -14.43
N GLY A 21 14.55 1.61 -13.19
CA GLY A 21 13.47 2.38 -12.58
C GLY A 21 13.20 3.72 -13.28
N GLN A 22 14.19 4.30 -13.98
CA GLN A 22 13.94 5.41 -14.90
C GLN A 22 12.97 5.03 -16.03
N GLN A 23 13.06 3.81 -16.56
CA GLN A 23 12.15 3.33 -17.60
C GLN A 23 10.73 3.16 -17.05
N ARG A 24 10.57 2.61 -15.83
CA ARG A 24 9.26 2.44 -15.18
C ARG A 24 8.58 3.78 -14.89
N ASN A 25 9.31 4.75 -14.36
CA ASN A 25 8.81 6.11 -14.11
C ASN A 25 8.43 6.81 -15.43
N GLY A 26 9.22 6.60 -16.49
CA GLY A 26 8.92 7.07 -17.83
C GLY A 26 7.64 6.44 -18.41
N LEU A 27 7.44 5.14 -18.20
CA LEU A 27 6.23 4.40 -18.61
C LEU A 27 4.98 4.90 -17.89
N PHE A 28 5.01 5.04 -16.55
CA PHE A 28 3.90 5.62 -15.77
C PHE A 28 3.55 7.03 -16.25
N THR A 29 4.55 7.90 -16.38
CA THR A 29 4.36 9.28 -16.86
C THR A 29 3.73 9.32 -18.25
N LYS A 30 4.23 8.49 -19.18
CA LYS A 30 3.71 8.41 -20.55
C LYS A 30 2.27 7.88 -20.57
N HIS A 31 1.98 6.85 -19.78
CA HIS A 31 0.65 6.26 -19.67
C HIS A 31 -0.37 7.24 -19.10
N LEU A 32 0.00 7.98 -18.04
CA LEU A 32 -0.87 8.97 -17.42
C LEU A 32 -1.19 10.12 -18.39
N LEU A 33 -0.18 10.62 -19.11
CA LEU A 33 -0.35 11.70 -20.09
C LEU A 33 -1.16 11.31 -21.34
N GLN A 34 -1.21 10.02 -21.69
CA GLN A 34 -2.06 9.55 -22.79
C GLN A 34 -3.56 9.66 -22.47
N HIS A 35 -3.92 9.56 -21.20
CA HIS A 35 -5.31 9.52 -20.76
C HIS A 35 -5.78 10.84 -20.14
N ILE A 36 -4.86 11.71 -19.74
CA ILE A 36 -5.16 13.03 -19.16
C ILE A 36 -4.71 14.12 -20.13
N LYS A 37 -5.66 14.65 -20.92
CA LYS A 37 -5.40 15.73 -21.90
C LYS A 37 -4.98 17.05 -21.22
N THR A 38 -5.49 17.33 -20.03
CA THR A 38 -5.20 18.55 -19.28
C THR A 38 -4.99 18.20 -17.81
N PRO A 39 -3.76 17.92 -17.37
CA PRO A 39 -3.49 17.54 -15.99
C PRO A 39 -3.62 18.75 -15.07
N ASN A 40 -4.32 18.59 -13.95
CA ASN A 40 -4.39 19.62 -12.91
C ASN A 40 -3.04 19.80 -12.20
N GLU A 41 -2.91 20.82 -11.35
CA GLU A 41 -1.64 21.14 -10.68
C GLU A 41 -1.08 19.98 -9.85
N ASP A 42 -1.93 19.22 -9.16
CA ASP A 42 -1.51 18.07 -8.35
C ASP A 42 -0.93 16.95 -9.21
N ILE A 43 -1.58 16.63 -10.35
CA ILE A 43 -1.07 15.64 -11.29
C ILE A 43 0.22 16.15 -11.95
N GLN A 44 0.32 17.44 -12.26
CA GLN A 44 1.56 18.03 -12.77
C GLN A 44 2.69 17.92 -11.73
N LEU A 45 2.39 18.14 -10.46
CA LEU A 45 3.34 18.00 -9.36
C LEU A 45 3.79 16.55 -9.22
N LEU A 46 2.86 15.60 -9.24
CA LEU A 46 3.15 14.16 -9.24
C LEU A 46 4.02 13.77 -10.44
N LEU A 47 3.64 14.17 -11.65
CA LEU A 47 4.41 13.90 -12.87
C LEU A 47 5.79 14.53 -12.85
N ARG A 48 5.95 15.73 -12.28
CA ARG A 48 7.27 16.37 -12.10
C ARG A 48 8.12 15.60 -11.09
N ALA A 49 7.54 15.16 -9.98
CA ALA A 49 8.24 14.37 -8.97
C ALA A 49 8.69 13.01 -9.54
N VAL A 50 7.81 12.32 -10.28
CA VAL A 50 8.11 11.07 -11.01
C VAL A 50 9.24 11.29 -12.04
N ARG A 51 9.12 12.33 -12.88
CA ARG A 51 10.08 12.61 -13.97
C ARG A 51 11.45 13.01 -13.48
N LYS A 52 11.52 13.81 -12.42
CA LYS A 52 12.81 14.28 -11.89
C LYS A 52 13.53 13.19 -11.10
N GLY A 53 12.86 12.06 -10.80
CA GLY A 53 13.39 11.07 -9.85
C GLY A 53 13.72 11.71 -8.50
N VAL A 54 13.10 12.86 -8.17
CA VAL A 54 13.41 13.62 -6.97
C VAL A 54 12.66 12.97 -5.83
N VAL A 55 13.28 11.91 -5.32
CA VAL A 55 13.49 11.76 -3.89
C VAL A 55 14.96 11.42 -3.75
N GLU A 56 15.66 12.17 -2.90
CA GLU A 56 17.04 11.88 -2.53
C GLU A 56 17.19 10.38 -2.31
N GLU A 57 18.12 9.78 -3.05
CA GLU A 57 18.69 8.50 -2.68
C GLU A 57 19.40 8.73 -1.35
N SER A 58 18.64 8.75 -0.25
CA SER A 58 19.23 8.69 1.07
C SER A 58 19.89 7.34 1.12
N LYS A 59 21.21 7.34 0.92
CA LYS A 59 22.11 6.18 1.03
C LYS A 59 22.14 5.59 2.45
N SER A 60 21.09 5.81 3.24
CA SER A 60 20.91 5.31 4.58
C SER A 60 19.57 4.54 4.69
N ARG A 61 19.68 3.21 4.61
CA ARG A 61 18.78 2.21 5.24
C ARG A 61 17.26 2.35 4.97
N GLN A 62 16.83 2.65 3.75
CA GLN A 62 15.44 2.39 3.37
C GLN A 62 15.25 0.88 3.17
N THR A 63 14.55 0.25 4.11
CA THR A 63 14.14 -1.15 3.98
C THR A 63 12.70 -1.16 3.49
N PRO A 64 12.36 -1.91 2.42
CA PRO A 64 10.97 -2.22 2.14
C PRO A 64 10.32 -2.79 3.41
N PHE A 65 9.00 -2.75 3.54
CA PHE A 65 8.25 -3.31 4.66
C PHE A 65 8.46 -4.83 4.90
N VAL A 66 9.46 -5.43 4.26
CA VAL A 66 10.08 -6.70 4.59
C VAL A 66 10.58 -6.67 6.05
N LEU A 67 9.64 -6.90 6.97
CA LEU A 67 9.88 -7.36 8.33
C LEU A 67 10.28 -8.84 8.34
N HIS A 68 10.49 -9.46 7.16
CA HIS A 68 11.00 -10.81 7.05
C HIS A 68 12.45 -10.83 7.52
N GLU A 69 12.61 -11.38 8.71
CA GLU A 69 13.81 -11.95 9.28
C GLU A 69 15.13 -11.58 8.58
N ASN A 70 15.49 -10.29 8.60
CA ASN A 70 16.84 -9.93 8.19
C ASN A 70 17.79 -10.51 9.26
N LYS A 71 18.83 -11.24 8.86
CA LYS A 71 19.74 -11.97 9.78
C LYS A 71 20.67 -11.04 10.58
N ASP A 72 20.38 -9.74 10.62
CA ASP A 72 21.15 -8.75 11.35
C ASP A 72 20.70 -8.64 12.81
N LYS A 73 21.70 -8.58 13.67
CA LYS A 73 21.68 -8.93 15.10
C LYS A 73 21.04 -7.89 16.04
N ASP A 74 20.41 -6.83 15.53
CA ASP A 74 19.86 -5.72 16.32
C ASP A 74 18.36 -5.47 16.03
N LYS A 75 17.51 -6.48 16.20
CA LYS A 75 16.06 -6.39 15.91
C LYS A 75 15.27 -5.77 17.06
N ARG A 76 14.99 -4.48 16.96
CA ARG A 76 13.86 -3.87 17.68
C ARG A 76 12.55 -4.24 16.98
N THR A 77 11.62 -4.84 17.71
CA THR A 77 10.25 -5.09 17.24
C THR A 77 9.49 -3.76 17.16
N LEU A 78 8.68 -3.56 16.12
CA LEU A 78 7.82 -2.36 16.03
C LEU A 78 6.76 -2.38 17.13
N GLU A 79 6.72 -1.31 17.91
CA GLU A 79 5.67 -1.05 18.90
C GLU A 79 4.32 -0.76 18.21
N TRP A 80 3.20 -0.98 18.91
CA TRP A 80 1.87 -0.75 18.31
C TRP A 80 1.63 0.72 17.91
N SER A 81 2.20 1.67 18.64
CA SER A 81 2.17 3.09 18.27
C SER A 81 2.86 3.36 16.93
N GLU A 82 4.01 2.72 16.69
CA GLU A 82 4.75 2.80 15.42
C GLU A 82 3.94 2.15 14.28
N ARG A 83 3.34 0.98 14.53
CA ARG A 83 2.47 0.27 13.57
C ARG A 83 1.27 1.12 13.16
N TRP A 84 0.60 1.76 14.13
CA TRP A 84 -0.51 2.66 13.84
C TRP A 84 -0.09 3.88 13.03
N SER A 85 1.06 4.49 13.38
CA SER A 85 1.61 5.63 12.62
C SER A 85 1.92 5.23 11.17
N ILE A 86 2.56 4.08 10.98
CA ILE A 86 2.87 3.54 9.65
C ILE A 86 1.58 3.26 8.86
N ALA A 87 0.59 2.61 9.48
CA ALA A 87 -0.69 2.31 8.84
C ALA A 87 -1.44 3.57 8.40
N LEU A 88 -1.43 4.61 9.25
CA LEU A 88 -2.04 5.90 8.96
C LEU A 88 -1.35 6.60 7.77
N GLN A 89 -0.02 6.68 7.77
CA GLN A 89 0.73 7.30 6.67
C GLN A 89 0.52 6.56 5.35
N ALA A 90 0.48 5.22 5.37
CA ALA A 90 0.16 4.41 4.20
C ALA A 90 -1.25 4.72 3.64
N ALA A 91 -2.27 4.82 4.51
CA ALA A 91 -3.62 5.21 4.08
C ALA A 91 -3.67 6.62 3.50
N ILE A 92 -2.90 7.56 4.06
CA ILE A 92 -2.82 8.94 3.55
C ILE A 92 -2.21 8.97 2.15
N GLY A 93 -1.11 8.23 1.91
CA GLY A 93 -0.48 8.12 0.60
C GLY A 93 -1.44 7.56 -0.46
N VAL A 94 -2.16 6.49 -0.14
CA VAL A 94 -3.18 5.90 -1.04
C VAL A 94 -4.35 6.88 -1.26
N ASN A 95 -4.82 7.54 -0.19
CA ASN A 95 -5.91 8.50 -0.29
C ASN A 95 -5.56 9.69 -1.20
N TYR A 96 -4.31 10.14 -1.19
CA TYR A 96 -3.86 11.20 -2.08
C TYR A 96 -4.10 10.82 -3.54
N LEU A 97 -3.70 9.61 -3.96
CA LEU A 97 -3.91 9.13 -5.34
C LEU A 97 -5.41 9.05 -5.69
N HIS A 98 -6.22 8.52 -4.78
CA HIS A 98 -7.67 8.39 -4.96
C HIS A 98 -8.41 9.74 -5.04
N GLN A 99 -7.86 10.80 -4.44
CA GLN A 99 -8.45 12.14 -4.44
C GLN A 99 -8.06 12.97 -5.68
N LEU A 100 -7.09 12.54 -6.48
CA LEU A 100 -6.76 13.20 -7.73
C LEU A 100 -7.96 13.21 -8.68
N SER A 101 -7.98 14.16 -9.60
CA SER A 101 -9.02 14.28 -10.62
C SER A 101 -8.40 14.30 -12.02
N PRO A 102 -8.46 13.19 -12.77
CA PRO A 102 -9.11 11.92 -12.41
C PRO A 102 -8.33 11.12 -11.35
N ALA A 103 -9.05 10.25 -10.62
CA ALA A 103 -8.46 9.42 -9.58
C ALA A 103 -7.43 8.45 -10.17
N ILE A 104 -6.32 8.28 -9.47
CA ILE A 104 -5.26 7.33 -9.81
C ILE A 104 -5.38 6.12 -8.89
N LEU A 105 -5.43 4.94 -9.49
CA LEU A 105 -5.37 3.65 -8.81
C LEU A 105 -3.93 3.16 -8.86
N HIS A 106 -3.40 2.70 -7.73
CA HIS A 106 -2.04 2.18 -7.69
C HIS A 106 -1.94 0.79 -8.34
N GLY A 107 -2.87 -0.12 -8.04
CA GLY A 107 -2.99 -1.43 -8.70
C GLY A 107 -1.94 -2.49 -8.32
N ASP A 108 -0.92 -2.15 -7.51
CA ASP A 108 0.11 -3.08 -7.01
C ASP A 108 0.57 -2.68 -5.60
N LEU A 109 -0.39 -2.37 -4.73
CA LEU A 109 -0.05 -2.13 -3.33
C LEU A 109 0.41 -3.44 -2.68
N LYS A 110 1.64 -3.42 -2.18
CA LYS A 110 2.26 -4.48 -1.39
C LYS A 110 3.24 -3.87 -0.42
N SER A 111 3.57 -4.60 0.64
CA SER A 111 4.55 -4.18 1.66
C SER A 111 5.84 -3.64 1.03
N ALA A 112 6.38 -4.31 0.01
CA ALA A 112 7.60 -3.89 -0.66
C ALA A 112 7.54 -2.48 -1.31
N ASN A 113 6.34 -1.97 -1.58
CA ASN A 113 6.10 -0.67 -2.21
C ASN A 113 5.84 0.45 -1.18
N PHE A 114 5.92 0.15 0.13
CA PHE A 114 5.94 1.14 1.19
C PHE A 114 7.35 1.21 1.80
N LEU A 115 8.06 2.30 1.53
CA LEU A 115 9.40 2.54 2.05
C LEU A 115 9.31 3.14 3.44
N LEU A 116 10.06 2.55 4.38
CA LEU A 116 10.18 3.05 5.75
C LEU A 116 11.53 3.73 5.92
N GLU A 117 11.50 4.96 6.41
CA GLU A 117 12.70 5.72 6.78
C GLU A 117 12.57 6.14 8.24
N ARG A 118 13.49 5.66 9.08
CA ARG A 118 13.54 5.95 10.51
C ARG A 118 14.32 7.25 10.75
N ASN A 119 13.69 8.21 11.42
CA ASN A 119 14.32 9.43 11.88
C ASN A 119 14.19 9.55 13.42
N TYR A 120 14.54 10.72 13.97
CA TYR A 120 14.45 10.98 15.40
C TYR A 120 13.00 11.12 15.92
N GLU A 121 12.03 11.37 15.03
CA GLU A 121 10.60 11.53 15.37
C GLU A 121 9.79 10.22 15.19
N GLY A 122 10.35 9.22 14.52
CA GLY A 122 9.70 7.93 14.29
C GLY A 122 10.00 7.37 12.90
N TYR A 123 9.00 6.72 12.30
CA TYR A 123 9.06 6.24 10.93
C TYR A 123 8.29 7.18 10.02
N SER A 124 8.91 7.56 8.91
CA SER A 124 8.22 8.13 7.76
C SER A 124 7.95 7.03 6.74
N VAL A 125 6.74 7.07 6.15
CA VAL A 125 6.30 6.10 5.13
C VAL A 125 6.20 6.81 3.79
N LYS A 126 6.77 6.19 2.75
CA LYS A 126 6.66 6.72 1.40
C LYS A 126 6.23 5.62 0.42
N LEU A 127 5.16 5.88 -0.34
CA LEU A 127 4.61 4.95 -1.33
C LEU A 127 5.38 5.04 -2.67
N CYS A 128 5.75 3.90 -3.26
CA CYS A 128 6.54 3.81 -4.48
C CYS A 128 6.06 2.74 -5.48
N ASP A 129 6.75 2.63 -6.64
CA ASP A 129 6.50 1.67 -7.74
C ASP A 129 5.11 1.78 -8.41
N PHE A 130 4.90 2.90 -9.10
CA PHE A 130 3.69 3.18 -9.90
C PHE A 130 3.66 2.49 -11.26
N GLY A 131 4.46 1.43 -11.45
CA GLY A 131 4.69 0.79 -12.76
C GLY A 131 3.44 0.20 -13.42
N VAL A 132 2.38 -0.04 -12.65
CA VAL A 132 1.07 -0.52 -13.13
C VAL A 132 -0.09 0.40 -12.72
N ALA A 133 0.21 1.59 -12.19
CA ALA A 133 -0.82 2.52 -11.77
C ALA A 133 -1.62 3.03 -12.98
N GLN A 134 -2.93 3.17 -12.79
CA GLN A 134 -3.88 3.45 -13.86
C GLN A 134 -4.91 4.50 -13.45
N ILE A 135 -5.47 5.20 -14.43
CA ILE A 135 -6.55 6.16 -14.20
C ILE A 135 -7.87 5.43 -14.13
N ARG A 136 -8.70 5.79 -13.14
CA ARG A 136 -10.04 5.24 -13.01
C ARG A 136 -10.85 5.50 -14.30
N ASN A 137 -11.42 4.44 -14.88
CA ASN A 137 -12.17 4.43 -16.16
C ASN A 137 -11.34 4.64 -17.43
N ALA A 138 -10.00 4.61 -17.38
CA ALA A 138 -9.21 4.46 -18.59
C ALA A 138 -9.48 3.07 -19.20
N THR A 139 -9.91 3.03 -20.46
CA THR A 139 -10.43 1.84 -21.18
C THR A 139 -9.38 0.75 -21.47
N THR A 140 -8.28 0.72 -20.73
CA THR A 140 -7.25 -0.30 -20.89
C THR A 140 -7.67 -1.55 -20.13
N ARG A 141 -8.53 -2.37 -20.76
CA ARG A 141 -8.57 -3.82 -20.43
C ARG A 141 -7.18 -4.35 -20.73
N LEU A 142 -6.29 -4.35 -19.74
CA LEU A 142 -5.04 -5.10 -19.82
C LEU A 142 -5.43 -6.57 -19.75
N THR A 143 -5.72 -7.08 -20.94
CA THR A 143 -6.08 -8.45 -21.24
C THR A 143 -5.05 -9.40 -20.64
N THR A 144 -5.59 -10.26 -19.80
CA THR A 144 -4.96 -11.31 -19.00
C THR A 144 -4.44 -12.50 -19.80
N ALA A 145 -3.96 -12.31 -21.02
CA ALA A 145 -3.54 -13.44 -21.86
C ALA A 145 -2.02 -13.61 -22.00
N ASN A 146 -1.21 -12.54 -22.09
CA ASN A 146 0.19 -12.68 -22.54
C ASN A 146 1.26 -12.00 -21.66
N ASN A 147 0.91 -11.43 -20.51
CA ASN A 147 1.87 -10.86 -19.57
C ASN A 147 1.79 -11.57 -18.22
N GLN A 148 2.28 -12.81 -18.20
CA GLN A 148 2.66 -13.58 -17.00
C GLN A 148 3.84 -12.91 -16.24
N ARG A 149 3.92 -11.57 -16.26
CA ARG A 149 4.81 -10.77 -15.44
C ARG A 149 4.17 -10.66 -14.06
N SER A 150 4.44 -11.65 -13.21
CA SER A 150 4.55 -11.52 -11.77
C SER A 150 3.49 -10.63 -11.09
N ILE A 151 2.19 -10.83 -11.36
CA ILE A 151 1.16 -10.32 -10.45
C ILE A 151 1.38 -11.05 -9.14
N THR A 152 1.67 -10.30 -8.08
CA THR A 152 1.91 -10.92 -6.78
C THR A 152 0.56 -11.19 -6.13
N LEU A 153 -0.03 -12.36 -6.43
CA LEU A 153 -1.43 -12.67 -6.10
C LEU A 153 -1.78 -12.55 -4.62
N SER A 154 -0.78 -12.64 -3.74
CA SER A 154 -0.96 -12.53 -2.29
C SER A 154 -1.62 -11.24 -1.82
N TRP A 155 -1.52 -10.14 -2.58
CA TRP A 155 -2.15 -8.86 -2.24
C TRP A 155 -3.42 -8.58 -3.06
N THR A 156 -3.71 -9.40 -4.07
CA THR A 156 -4.74 -9.10 -5.08
C THR A 156 -6.17 -9.34 -4.54
N ALA A 157 -7.06 -8.39 -4.82
CA ALA A 157 -8.46 -8.46 -4.41
C ALA A 157 -9.25 -9.54 -5.18
N PRO A 158 -10.30 -10.14 -4.57
CA PRO A 158 -11.11 -11.21 -5.19
C PRO A 158 -11.65 -10.86 -6.58
N GLU A 159 -12.17 -9.64 -6.76
CA GLU A 159 -12.72 -9.17 -8.04
C GLU A 159 -11.64 -9.09 -9.13
N ILE A 160 -10.42 -8.69 -8.77
CA ILE A 160 -9.29 -8.62 -9.71
C ILE A 160 -8.79 -10.01 -10.06
N LEU A 161 -8.77 -10.92 -9.08
CA LEU A 161 -8.55 -12.34 -9.36
C LEU A 161 -9.62 -12.85 -10.34
N ASN A 162 -10.87 -12.41 -10.21
CA ASN A 162 -11.97 -12.74 -11.11
C ASN A 162 -11.93 -12.00 -12.48
N LEU A 163 -10.83 -11.30 -12.79
CA LEU A 163 -10.64 -10.56 -14.04
C LEU A 163 -11.58 -9.36 -14.21
N GLU A 164 -12.09 -8.82 -13.12
CA GLU A 164 -12.85 -7.56 -13.10
C GLU A 164 -11.90 -6.35 -13.05
N ASP A 165 -12.43 -5.16 -13.31
CA ASP A 165 -11.65 -3.93 -13.38
C ASP A 165 -11.13 -3.49 -12.00
N TYR A 166 -9.94 -2.90 -11.96
CA TYR A 166 -9.41 -2.27 -10.75
C TYR A 166 -10.24 -1.06 -10.34
N THR A 167 -10.39 -0.92 -9.03
CA THR A 167 -11.10 0.19 -8.39
C THR A 167 -10.31 0.69 -7.19
N GLU A 168 -10.71 1.82 -6.62
CA GLU A 168 -10.17 2.28 -5.34
C GLU A 168 -10.36 1.22 -4.26
N LYS A 169 -11.42 0.40 -4.35
CA LYS A 169 -11.69 -0.66 -3.38
C LYS A 169 -10.75 -1.86 -3.53
N SER A 170 -10.18 -2.11 -4.71
CA SER A 170 -9.13 -3.13 -4.86
C SER A 170 -7.83 -2.69 -4.19
N ASP A 171 -7.47 -1.40 -4.28
CA ASP A 171 -6.32 -0.85 -3.54
C ASP A 171 -6.53 -0.95 -2.03
N ILE A 172 -7.74 -0.68 -1.53
CA ILE A 172 -8.06 -0.84 -0.09
C ILE A 172 -7.93 -2.30 0.37
N TYR A 173 -8.28 -3.28 -0.46
CA TYR A 173 -8.07 -4.68 -0.15
C TYR A 173 -6.59 -5.00 0.02
N SER A 174 -5.78 -4.60 -0.96
CA SER A 174 -4.33 -4.80 -0.95
C SER A 174 -3.68 -4.15 0.28
N LEU A 175 -4.13 -2.94 0.65
CA LEU A 175 -3.70 -2.26 1.87
C LEU A 175 -4.08 -3.04 3.14
N GLY A 176 -5.21 -3.75 3.15
CA GLY A 176 -5.59 -4.67 4.23
C GLY A 176 -4.60 -5.82 4.40
N ILE A 177 -4.06 -6.37 3.31
CA ILE A 177 -3.00 -7.38 3.36
C ILE A 177 -1.70 -6.78 3.90
N VAL A 178 -1.34 -5.55 3.50
CA VAL A 178 -0.18 -4.83 4.07
C VAL A 178 -0.33 -4.61 5.57
N TYR A 179 -1.54 -4.29 6.05
CA TYR A 179 -1.79 -4.17 7.49
C TYR A 179 -1.70 -5.52 8.21
N TRP A 180 -2.11 -6.61 7.57
CA TRP A 180 -1.88 -7.95 8.12
C TRP A 180 -0.39 -8.27 8.26
N GLU A 181 0.43 -7.90 7.28
CA GLU A 181 1.88 -8.01 7.38
C GLU A 181 2.41 -7.12 8.50
N LEU A 182 1.86 -5.91 8.69
CA LEU A 182 2.23 -5.00 9.79
C LEU A 182 1.99 -5.63 11.15
N ALA A 183 0.85 -6.29 11.28
CA ALA A 183 0.40 -6.89 12.51
C ALA A 183 1.19 -8.15 12.86
N THR A 184 1.58 -8.93 11.85
CA THR A 184 2.12 -10.28 12.06
C THR A 184 3.61 -10.41 11.79
N CYS A 185 4.20 -9.47 11.04
CA CYS A 185 5.55 -9.55 10.47
C CYS A 185 5.79 -10.78 9.58
N LYS A 186 4.73 -11.41 9.04
CA LYS A 186 4.80 -12.65 8.25
C LYS A 186 4.62 -12.38 6.75
N ILE A 187 5.10 -13.31 5.92
CA ILE A 187 4.86 -13.30 4.47
C ILE A 187 3.41 -13.73 4.20
N PRO A 188 2.61 -12.95 3.46
CA PRO A 188 1.24 -13.32 3.15
C PRO A 188 1.24 -14.54 2.21
N TYR A 189 0.57 -15.60 2.66
CA TYR A 189 0.45 -16.88 1.93
C TYR A 189 1.79 -17.53 1.56
N GLU A 190 2.85 -17.36 2.37
CA GLU A 190 4.24 -17.81 2.11
C GLU A 190 4.40 -19.22 1.49
N ARG A 191 3.50 -20.15 1.83
CA ARG A 191 3.56 -21.56 1.43
C ARG A 191 2.53 -21.96 0.39
N PHE A 192 1.77 -21.01 -0.15
CA PHE A 192 0.71 -21.27 -1.10
C PHE A 192 1.26 -21.04 -2.51
N ARG A 193 0.87 -21.91 -3.44
CA ARG A 193 1.03 -21.65 -4.87
C ARG A 193 -0.04 -20.68 -5.35
N ASP A 194 0.23 -19.97 -6.42
CA ASP A 194 -0.65 -18.95 -6.99
C ASP A 194 -2.09 -19.44 -7.27
N ASP A 195 -2.25 -20.64 -7.81
CA ASP A 195 -3.55 -21.29 -8.04
C ASP A 195 -4.31 -21.54 -6.74
N VAL A 196 -3.59 -21.94 -5.69
CA VAL A 196 -4.14 -22.16 -4.35
C VAL A 196 -4.55 -20.84 -3.70
N ILE A 197 -3.72 -19.78 -3.80
CA ILE A 197 -4.07 -18.44 -3.32
C ILE A 197 -5.36 -17.98 -3.98
N ARG A 198 -5.44 -18.10 -5.32
CA ARG A 198 -6.62 -17.72 -6.10
C ARG A 198 -7.87 -18.44 -5.60
N GLN A 199 -7.84 -19.76 -5.50
CA GLN A 199 -8.98 -20.55 -5.03
C GLN A 199 -9.38 -20.19 -3.58
N TYR A 200 -8.40 -20.02 -2.70
CA TYR A 200 -8.62 -19.70 -1.29
C TYR A 200 -9.21 -18.29 -1.09
N VAL A 201 -8.75 -17.29 -1.84
CA VAL A 201 -9.30 -15.92 -1.72
C VAL A 201 -10.70 -15.83 -2.32
N LEU A 202 -10.92 -16.46 -3.49
CA LEU A 202 -12.22 -16.50 -4.17
C LEU A 202 -13.28 -17.29 -3.38
N GLY A 203 -12.89 -18.31 -2.62
CA GLY A 203 -13.79 -19.03 -1.73
C GLY A 203 -14.22 -18.24 -0.49
N GLY A 204 -13.70 -17.02 -0.28
CA GLY A 204 -14.03 -16.16 0.85
C GLY A 204 -13.10 -16.30 2.06
N GLN A 205 -12.09 -17.17 1.98
CA GLN A 205 -11.15 -17.38 3.07
C GLN A 205 -10.10 -16.26 3.13
N ARG A 206 -9.52 -16.04 4.31
CA ARG A 206 -8.55 -14.97 4.61
C ARG A 206 -7.33 -15.48 5.36
N LEU A 207 -6.30 -14.64 5.44
CA LEU A 207 -5.10 -14.90 6.23
C LEU A 207 -5.48 -15.05 7.72
N LYS A 208 -4.80 -15.99 8.40
CA LYS A 208 -4.98 -16.28 9.83
C LYS A 208 -3.95 -15.51 10.66
N ASN A 209 -3.79 -15.81 11.94
CA ASN A 209 -2.73 -15.28 12.81
C ASN A 209 -2.95 -13.86 13.34
N LEU A 210 -4.21 -13.45 13.52
CA LEU A 210 -4.54 -12.12 14.08
C LEU A 210 -4.77 -12.17 15.59
N GLU A 211 -4.54 -13.30 16.27
CA GLU A 211 -4.89 -13.52 17.68
C GLU A 211 -4.18 -12.53 18.61
N ASN A 212 -2.91 -12.20 18.31
CA ASN A 212 -2.08 -11.25 19.07
C ASN A 212 -2.16 -9.79 18.57
N THR A 213 -3.13 -9.48 17.70
CA THR A 213 -3.34 -8.13 17.16
C THR A 213 -4.42 -7.41 17.98
N PRO A 214 -4.24 -6.12 18.36
CA PRO A 214 -5.25 -5.30 19.01
C PRO A 214 -6.60 -5.41 18.28
N PRO A 215 -7.72 -5.59 19.00
CA PRO A 215 -9.03 -5.81 18.38
C PRO A 215 -9.43 -4.69 17.40
N THR A 216 -9.06 -3.45 17.72
CA THR A 216 -9.20 -2.25 16.89
C THR A 216 -8.44 -2.39 15.56
N PHE A 217 -7.15 -2.75 15.60
CA PHE A 217 -6.33 -2.95 14.40
C PHE A 217 -6.80 -4.15 13.58
N ARG A 218 -7.21 -5.24 14.23
CA ARG A 218 -7.85 -6.40 13.57
C ARG A 218 -9.10 -5.96 12.79
N THR A 219 -9.95 -5.15 13.40
CA THR A 219 -11.16 -4.63 12.76
C THR A 219 -10.83 -3.79 11.52
N ILE A 220 -9.75 -3.00 11.55
CA ILE A 220 -9.27 -2.26 10.38
C ILE A 220 -8.90 -3.21 9.25
N ILE A 221 -8.06 -4.23 9.53
CA ILE A 221 -7.67 -5.26 8.55
C ILE A 221 -8.91 -5.92 7.95
N GLU A 222 -9.85 -6.34 8.82
CA GLU A 222 -11.05 -7.07 8.42
C GLU A 222 -11.99 -6.28 7.53
N LYS A 223 -12.13 -4.98 7.79
CA LYS A 223 -12.90 -4.08 6.93
C LYS A 223 -12.20 -3.84 5.59
N CYS A 224 -10.87 -3.70 5.59
CA CYS A 224 -10.11 -3.48 4.35
C CYS A 224 -10.21 -4.67 3.39
N TRP A 225 -10.09 -5.91 3.88
CA TRP A 225 -10.08 -7.11 3.02
C TRP A 225 -11.45 -7.80 2.86
N ALA A 226 -12.54 -7.09 3.15
CA ALA A 226 -13.89 -7.62 3.02
C ALA A 226 -14.12 -8.19 1.60
N HIS A 227 -14.82 -9.32 1.49
CA HIS A 227 -14.99 -9.99 0.19
C HIS A 227 -15.70 -9.09 -0.82
N ASN A 228 -16.87 -8.57 -0.45
CA ASN A 228 -17.58 -7.59 -1.26
C ASN A 228 -16.86 -6.22 -1.23
N PRO A 229 -16.44 -5.66 -2.38
CA PRO A 229 -15.78 -4.35 -2.45
C PRO A 229 -16.57 -3.20 -1.83
N ASN A 230 -17.90 -3.28 -1.82
CA ASN A 230 -18.77 -2.25 -1.24
C ASN A 230 -18.67 -2.19 0.29
N ASN A 231 -18.32 -3.29 0.95
CA ASN A 231 -18.15 -3.35 2.40
C ASN A 231 -16.79 -2.78 2.85
N ARG A 232 -15.87 -2.54 1.92
CA ARG A 232 -14.57 -1.93 2.21
C ARG A 232 -14.74 -0.42 2.39
N PRO A 233 -14.05 0.23 3.35
CA PRO A 233 -14.12 1.69 3.48
C PRO A 233 -13.50 2.37 2.25
N LYS A 234 -13.89 3.62 1.99
CA LYS A 234 -13.08 4.51 1.14
C LYS A 234 -11.82 4.94 1.91
N SER A 235 -10.78 5.37 1.20
CA SER A 235 -9.49 5.74 1.80
C SER A 235 -9.59 6.88 2.82
N ASP A 236 -10.40 7.89 2.56
CA ASP A 236 -10.69 8.99 3.48
C ASP A 236 -11.38 8.50 4.76
N LYS A 237 -12.36 7.59 4.61
CA LYS A 237 -13.05 6.98 5.75
C LYS A 237 -12.12 6.08 6.56
N LEU A 238 -11.24 5.33 5.89
CA LEU A 238 -10.23 4.49 6.53
C LEU A 238 -9.29 5.33 7.40
N ILE A 239 -8.81 6.47 6.90
CA ILE A 239 -7.99 7.42 7.68
C ILE A 239 -8.71 7.86 8.96
N GLN A 240 -10.00 8.21 8.86
CA GLN A 240 -10.78 8.59 10.03
C GLN A 240 -10.89 7.45 11.05
N MET A 241 -11.15 6.24 10.59
CA MET A 241 -11.24 5.06 11.46
C MET A 241 -9.91 4.78 12.17
N ILE A 242 -8.78 4.89 11.48
CA ILE A 242 -7.44 4.73 12.06
C ILE A 242 -7.18 5.80 13.12
N LYS A 243 -7.45 7.08 12.82
CA LYS A 243 -7.27 8.18 13.78
C LYS A 243 -8.12 8.00 15.04
N GLN A 244 -9.35 7.52 14.90
CA GLN A 244 -10.22 7.20 16.04
C GLN A 244 -9.60 6.11 16.92
N CYS A 245 -9.05 5.04 16.32
CA CYS A 245 -8.39 3.97 17.09
C CYS A 245 -7.17 4.48 17.85
N ILE A 246 -6.33 5.32 17.22
CA ILE A 246 -5.15 5.94 17.85
C ILE A 246 -5.56 6.78 19.07
N SER A 247 -6.63 7.58 18.97
CA SER A 247 -7.10 8.39 20.11
C SER A 247 -7.62 7.54 21.28
N VAL A 248 -8.27 6.41 20.99
CA VAL A 248 -8.83 5.52 22.02
C VAL A 248 -7.72 4.76 22.75
N GLU A 249 -6.69 4.28 22.03
CA GLU A 249 -5.55 3.59 22.62
C GLU A 249 -4.64 4.56 23.41
N GLY A 250 -4.46 5.80 22.93
CA GLY A 250 -3.76 6.84 23.67
C GLY A 250 -4.45 7.23 24.98
N ASN A 251 -5.79 7.28 25.00
CA ASN A 251 -6.55 7.52 26.21
C ASN A 251 -6.59 6.30 27.15
N SER A 252 -6.53 5.08 26.61
CA SER A 252 -6.48 3.86 27.43
C SER A 252 -5.17 3.78 28.24
N LEU A 253 -4.06 4.32 27.73
CA LEU A 253 -2.81 4.45 28.49
C LEU A 253 -2.87 5.50 29.60
N LEU A 254 -3.66 6.58 29.44
CA LEU A 254 -3.86 7.60 30.49
C LEU A 254 -4.72 7.09 31.65
N VAL A 255 -5.66 6.16 31.40
CA VAL A 255 -6.50 5.56 32.46
C VAL A 255 -5.69 4.62 33.37
N PHE A 256 -4.59 4.04 32.89
CA PHE A 256 -3.73 3.16 33.70
C PHE A 256 -2.72 3.88 34.61
N PHE A 257 -2.52 5.20 34.47
CA PHE A 257 -1.61 5.99 35.32
C PHE A 257 -2.33 6.82 36.40
N CYS A 258 -3.66 6.74 36.50
CA CYS A 258 -4.47 7.50 37.47
C CYS A 258 -5.18 6.64 38.53
N VAL A 259 -4.68 5.43 38.82
CA VAL A 259 -5.16 4.62 39.95
C VAL A 259 -4.00 4.22 40.85
#